data_AF-A0A8J5JYY5-F1
#
_entry.id   AF-A0A8J5JYY5-F1
#
_cell.length_a   1.000
_cell.length_b   1.000
_cell.length_c   1.000
_cell.angle_alpha   90.00
_cell.angle_beta   90.00
_cell.angle_gamma   90.00
#
_symmetry.space_group_name_H-M   'P 1'
#
loop_
_entity.id
_entity.type
_entity.pdbx_description
1 polymer ?
#
loop_
_entity_poly.entity_id
_entity_poly.type
_entity_poly.pdbx_seq_one_letter_code
_entity_poly.pdbx_strand_id
1 'polypeptide(L)' 'MVALMTRVFPLVTQVTTKVINNYGFTQDGVGAIQFEHVMKNLGQDDPEVARLHAQVRSYFLPAVVIPPSGRP' A
#
# COMPACT_ATOMS: atom_id res chain seq x y z
N MET A 1 -4.76 -17.81 -4.73
CA MET A 1 -4.58 -16.34 -4.79
C MET A 1 -5.86 -15.55 -5.11
N VAL A 2 -6.82 -16.10 -5.87
CA VAL A 2 -8.04 -15.37 -6.28
C VAL A 2 -8.83 -14.80 -5.09
N ALA A 3 -9.07 -15.58 -4.03
CA ALA A 3 -9.83 -15.13 -2.85
C ALA A 3 -9.19 -13.93 -2.11
N LEU A 4 -7.86 -13.78 -2.17
CA LEU A 4 -7.16 -12.66 -1.55
C LEU A 4 -7.44 -11.36 -2.33
N MET A 5 -7.39 -11.43 -3.67
CA MET A 5 -7.64 -10.27 -4.55
C MET A 5 -9.12 -9.90 -4.67
N THR A 6 -10.04 -10.85 -4.55
CA THR A 6 -11.48 -10.56 -4.69
C THR A 6 -12.17 -10.22 -3.37
N ARG A 7 -11.58 -10.53 -2.21
CA ARG A 7 -12.20 -10.27 -0.90
C ARG A 7 -11.37 -9.39 0.02
N VAL A 8 -10.08 -9.65 0.13
CA VAL A 8 -9.21 -8.92 1.07
C VAL A 8 -8.76 -7.58 0.48
N PHE A 9 -8.38 -7.55 -0.80
CA PHE A 9 -7.97 -6.32 -1.46
C PHE A 9 -9.05 -5.21 -1.44
N PRO A 10 -10.33 -5.46 -1.80
CA PRO A 10 -11.37 -4.43 -1.74
C PRO A 10 -11.63 -3.92 -0.32
N LEU A 11 -11.49 -4.79 0.69
CA LEU A 11 -11.65 -4.43 2.10
C LEU A 11 -10.51 -3.52 2.57
N VAL A 12 -9.27 -3.88 2.24
CA VAL A 12 -8.09 -3.06 2.54
C VAL A 12 -8.20 -1.70 1.86
N THR A 13 -8.55 -1.66 0.57
CA THR A 13 -8.72 -0.38 -0.14
C THR A 13 -9.79 0.47 0.54
N GLN A 14 -10.94 -0.10 0.93
CA GLN A 14 -11.97 0.66 1.66
C GLN A 14 -11.49 1.20 3.01
N VAL A 15 -10.74 0.42 3.78
CA VAL A 15 -10.17 0.87 5.06
C VAL A 15 -9.14 1.96 4.84
N THR A 16 -8.19 1.77 3.92
CA THR A 16 -7.17 2.76 3.59
C THR A 16 -7.81 4.07 3.17
N THR A 17 -8.75 4.03 2.23
CA THR A 17 -9.46 5.21 1.71
C THR A 17 -10.25 5.94 2.81
N LYS A 18 -10.83 5.23 3.79
CA LYS A 18 -11.48 5.85 4.96
C LYS A 18 -10.48 6.51 5.91
N VAL A 19 -9.34 5.87 6.17
CA VAL A 19 -8.32 6.41 7.08
C VAL A 19 -7.71 7.67 6.50
N ILE A 20 -7.23 7.62 5.25
CA ILE A 20 -6.55 8.76 4.60
C ILE A 20 -7.48 9.96 4.39
N ASN A 21 -8.79 9.74 4.32
CA ASN A 21 -9.75 10.83 4.21
C ASN A 21 -9.73 11.79 5.41
N ASN A 22 -9.46 11.28 6.62
CA ASN A 22 -9.28 12.12 7.81
C ASN A 22 -8.04 13.03 7.72
N TYR A 23 -7.14 12.76 6.78
CA TYR A 23 -5.89 13.51 6.57
C TYR A 23 -5.93 14.37 5.30
N GLY A 24 -7.11 14.61 4.73
CA GLY A 24 -7.31 15.50 3.58
C GLY A 24 -7.20 14.84 2.21
N PHE A 25 -7.04 13.51 2.14
CA PHE A 25 -7.09 12.77 0.87
C PHE A 25 -8.53 12.50 0.44
N THR A 26 -8.77 12.40 -0.87
CA THR A 26 -10.10 12.08 -1.40
C THR A 26 -10.48 10.63 -1.11
N GLN A 27 -11.77 10.38 -0.89
CA GLN A 27 -12.31 9.05 -0.57
C GLN A 27 -12.49 8.16 -1.83
N ASP A 28 -11.63 8.34 -2.82
CA ASP A 28 -11.68 7.66 -4.12
C ASP A 28 -10.36 6.93 -4.39
N GLY A 29 -10.31 6.13 -5.46
CA GLY A 29 -9.07 5.48 -5.90
C GLY A 29 -7.92 6.46 -6.17
N VAL A 30 -8.24 7.71 -6.53
CA VAL A 30 -7.26 8.79 -6.77
C VAL A 30 -6.56 9.20 -5.47
N GLY A 31 -7.29 9.32 -4.36
CA GLY A 31 -6.72 9.70 -3.07
C GLY A 31 -5.75 8.64 -2.53
N ALA A 32 -6.04 7.36 -2.77
CA ALA A 32 -5.13 6.26 -2.44
C ALA A 32 -3.83 6.33 -3.25
N ILE A 33 -3.90 6.63 -4.56
CA ILE A 33 -2.70 6.81 -5.40
C ILE A 33 -1.87 8.01 -4.94
N GLN A 34 -2.53 9.11 -4.60
CA GLN A 34 -1.85 10.31 -4.10
C GLN A 34 -1.17 10.05 -2.74
N PHE A 35 -1.86 9.38 -1.82
CA PHE A 35 -1.31 8.94 -0.54
C PHE A 35 -0.05 8.08 -0.74
N GLU A 36 -0.10 7.10 -1.64
CA GLU A 36 1.07 6.25 -1.93
C GLU A 36 2.25 7.05 -2.50
N HIS A 37 1.99 8.05 -3.34
CA HIS A 37 3.03 8.92 -3.87
C HIS A 37 3.67 9.78 -2.77
N VAL A 38 2.85 10.34 -1.87
CA VAL A 38 3.31 11.14 -0.72
C VAL A 38 4.14 10.30 0.23
N MET A 39 3.68 9.10 0.61
CA MET A 39 4.43 8.19 1.49
C MET A 39 5.78 7.79 0.89
N LYS A 40 5.84 7.56 -0.43
CA LYS A 40 7.09 7.25 -1.12
C LYS A 40 8.09 8.42 -1.08
N ASN A 41 7.61 9.65 -1.29
CA ASN A 41 8.44 10.84 -1.21
C ASN A 41 8.93 11.07 0.22
N LEU A 42 8.03 11.04 1.22
CA LEU A 42 8.42 11.18 2.63
C LEU A 42 9.42 10.09 3.06
N GLY A 43 9.28 8.87 2.53
CA GLY A 43 10.22 7.79 2.80
C GLY A 43 11.63 7.98 2.19
N GLN A 44 11.81 8.90 1.25
CA GLN A 44 13.15 9.30 0.79
C GLN A 44 13.84 10.20 1.81
N ASP A 45 13.08 11.06 2.48
CA ASP A 45 13.57 12.01 3.48
C ASP A 45 13.68 11.38 4.88
N ASP A 46 12.78 10.45 5.23
CA ASP A 46 12.72 9.80 6.55
C ASP A 46 12.67 8.25 6.43
N PRO A 47 13.74 7.55 6.85
CA PRO A 47 13.81 6.09 6.78
C PRO A 47 12.80 5.38 7.70
N GLU A 48 12.35 6.00 8.80
CA GLU A 48 11.34 5.42 9.68
C GLU A 48 9.96 5.45 9.02
N VAL A 49 9.64 6.51 8.27
CA VAL A 49 8.42 6.57 7.45
C VAL A 49 8.43 5.48 6.38
N ALA A 50 9.56 5.27 5.71
CA ALA A 50 9.71 4.18 4.73
C ALA A 50 9.50 2.80 5.37
N ARG A 51 10.07 2.57 6.56
CA ARG A 51 9.92 1.31 7.31
C ARG A 51 8.46 1.05 7.70
N LEU A 52 7.78 2.07 8.24
CA LEU A 52 6.37 1.98 8.63
C LEU A 52 5.46 1.75 7.43
N HIS A 53 5.70 2.47 6.32
CA HIS A 53 4.94 2.29 5.07
C HIS A 53 5.09 0.87 4.52
N ALA A 54 6.32 0.33 4.52
CA ALA A 54 6.58 -1.06 4.11
C ALA A 54 5.91 -2.08 5.02
N GLN A 55 5.94 -1.86 6.34
CA GLN A 55 5.28 -2.72 7.32
C GLN A 55 3.76 -2.74 7.11
N VAL A 56 3.15 -1.58 6.92
CA VAL A 56 1.71 -1.45 6.64
C VAL A 56 1.37 -2.20 5.35
N ARG A 57 2.15 -2.01 4.27
CA ARG A 57 2.02 -2.74 2.99
C ARG A 57 2.13 -4.24 3.12
N SER A 58 2.98 -4.75 4.02
CA SER A 58 3.15 -6.20 4.22
C SER A 58 1.90 -6.92 4.74
N TYR A 59 0.99 -6.22 5.41
CA TYR A 59 -0.25 -6.83 5.91
C TYR A 59 -1.28 -7.10 4.81
N PHE A 60 -1.22 -6.38 3.70
CA PHE A 60 -2.25 -6.44 2.66
C PHE A 60 -1.76 -6.77 1.26
N LEU A 61 -0.47 -6.55 0.98
CA LEU A 61 0.12 -7.15 -0.20
C LEU A 61 0.34 -8.64 0.12
N PRO A 62 -0.16 -9.58 -0.70
CA PRO A 62 0.37 -10.93 -0.63
C PRO A 62 1.89 -10.82 -0.66
N ALA A 63 2.57 -11.60 0.18
CA ALA A 63 4.01 -11.77 0.05
C ALA A 63 4.27 -12.14 -1.41
N VAL A 64 4.72 -11.16 -2.20
CA VAL A 64 5.16 -11.41 -3.56
C VAL A 64 6.46 -12.13 -3.33
N VAL A 65 6.38 -13.45 -3.29
CA VAL A 65 7.54 -14.31 -3.44
C VAL A 65 8.02 -14.00 -4.86
N ILE A 66 8.88 -13.00 -4.99
CA ILE A 66 9.58 -12.74 -6.24
C ILE A 66 10.37 -14.03 -6.44
N PRO A 67 10.04 -14.89 -7.43
CA PRO A 67 10.89 -16.02 -7.73
C PRO A 67 12.27 -15.44 -8.02
N PRO A 68 13.37 -16.00 -7.49
CA PRO A 68 14.70 -15.52 -7.85
C PRO A 68 14.74 -15.51 -9.37
N SER A 69 14.91 -14.32 -9.94
CA SER A 69 14.97 -14.12 -11.39
C SER A 69 16.06 -15.03 -11.91
N GLY A 70 15.67 -16.19 -12.45
CA GLY A 70 16.60 -17.14 -13.02
C GLY A 70 17.28 -16.48 -14.20
N ARG A 71 18.52 -16.05 -14.00
CA ARG A 71 19.47 -15.82 -15.08
C ARG A 71 20.03 -17.18 -15.50
N PRO A 72 19.81 -17.65 -16.73
CA PRO A 72 20.87 -18.30 -17.48
C PRO A 72 21.91 -17.26 -17.95
#